data_AF-A0A3D3AXR1-F1
#
_entry.id   AF-A0A3D3AXR1-F1
#
_cell.length_a   1.000
_cell.length_b   1.000
_cell.length_c   1.000
_cell.angle_alpha   90.00
_cell.angle_beta   90.00
_cell.angle_gamma   90.00
#
_symmetry.space_group_name_H-M   'P 1'
#
loop_
_entity.id
_entity.type
_entity.pdbx_description
1 polymer ?
#
loop_
_entity_poly.entity_id
_entity_poly.type
_entity_poly.pdbx_seq_one_letter_code
_entity_poly.pdbx_strand_id
1 'polypeptide(L)'
;MLSCCCARLKKPRVIAQSCRPLQRLVFRPLGKGPASHHNRAKDSASGGKMADKPGNTEADWILKAMVAVAASDGALDDREIGLIQQIYQDRSGRSLTADEVKRAAKAAARGDTLAEITAAGRVLDKTTKEEMIRAAYLALLADDRIAGEERKKLKDIAAALQVSEIHFGAILEDLAIWLARLRS
;
A
#
# COMPACT_ATOMS: atom_id res chain seq x y z
N MET A 1 -67.40 -2.17 -26.21
CA MET A 1 -66.61 -1.74 -25.04
C MET A 1 -65.13 -1.86 -25.40
N LEU A 2 -64.43 -0.72 -25.37
CA LEU A 2 -62.98 -0.45 -25.28
C LEU A 2 -62.02 -1.56 -25.79
N SER A 3 -61.35 -1.43 -26.93
CA SER A 3 -60.23 -0.52 -27.23
C SER A 3 -59.15 -0.50 -26.13
N CYS A 4 -58.02 -1.18 -26.39
CA CYS A 4 -56.78 -0.93 -25.66
C CYS A 4 -55.62 -0.75 -26.65
N CYS A 5 -55.13 0.48 -26.64
CA CYS A 5 -53.97 1.06 -27.31
C CYS A 5 -52.63 0.43 -26.90
N CYS A 6 -51.63 0.62 -27.78
CA CYS A 6 -50.20 0.97 -27.57
C CYS A 6 -49.40 0.21 -26.47
N ALA A 7 -48.11 -0.12 -26.62
CA ALA A 7 -47.06 0.71 -27.18
C ALA A 7 -45.79 -0.11 -27.47
N ARG A 8 -45.08 0.37 -28.49
CA ARG A 8 -43.70 0.08 -28.87
C ARG A 8 -42.73 0.73 -27.87
N LEU A 9 -41.85 -0.03 -27.23
CA LEU A 9 -40.70 0.47 -26.45
C LEU A 9 -39.46 -0.37 -26.82
N LYS A 10 -38.62 0.10 -27.76
CA LYS A 10 -37.34 0.81 -27.54
C LYS A 10 -36.39 0.10 -26.55
N LYS A 11 -35.31 -0.46 -27.11
CA LYS A 11 -34.08 -0.91 -26.43
C LYS A 11 -33.50 0.19 -25.53
N PRO A 12 -32.74 -0.17 -24.48
CA PRO A 12 -31.54 0.57 -24.12
C PRO A 12 -30.28 -0.23 -24.48
N ARG A 13 -29.37 0.49 -25.11
CA ARG A 13 -28.00 0.08 -25.45
C ARG A 13 -27.23 -0.28 -24.19
N VAL A 14 -26.46 -1.35 -24.27
CA VAL A 14 -25.35 -1.68 -23.37
C VAL A 14 -24.39 -0.48 -23.34
N ILE A 15 -24.30 0.18 -22.20
CA ILE A 15 -23.27 1.18 -21.93
C ILE A 15 -22.02 0.40 -21.53
N ALA A 16 -21.09 0.24 -22.46
CA ALA A 16 -19.72 -0.14 -22.14
C ALA A 16 -19.14 0.97 -21.26
N GLN A 17 -18.97 0.71 -19.97
CA GLN A 17 -18.21 1.58 -19.10
C GLN A 17 -16.73 1.48 -19.50
N SER A 18 -16.26 2.57 -20.08
CA SER A 18 -14.85 2.87 -20.29
C SER A 18 -14.09 2.69 -18.98
N CYS A 19 -13.15 1.73 -18.97
CA CYS A 19 -12.06 1.67 -18.01
C CYS A 19 -11.32 3.01 -18.05
N ARG A 20 -11.54 3.84 -17.04
CA ARG A 20 -10.70 5.02 -16.83
C ARG A 20 -9.33 4.55 -16.33
N PRO A 21 -8.23 5.06 -16.87
CA PRO A 21 -6.92 4.82 -16.29
C PRO A 21 -6.90 5.44 -14.89
N LEU A 22 -6.49 4.64 -13.91
CA LEU A 22 -6.20 5.08 -12.55
C LEU A 22 -5.33 6.34 -12.64
N GLN A 23 -5.90 7.45 -12.17
CA GLN A 23 -5.18 8.71 -12.11
C GLN A 23 -3.98 8.51 -11.19
N ARG A 24 -2.80 8.66 -11.78
CA ARG A 24 -1.49 8.65 -11.13
C ARG A 24 -1.56 9.52 -9.89
N LEU A 25 -1.56 8.92 -8.70
CA LEU A 25 -1.42 9.62 -7.42
C LEU A 25 -0.03 10.25 -7.40
N VAL A 26 0.09 11.47 -7.90
CA VAL A 26 1.36 12.20 -7.80
C VAL A 26 1.48 12.72 -6.37
N PHE A 27 2.03 11.90 -5.49
CA PHE A 27 2.42 12.33 -4.15
C PHE A 27 3.61 13.29 -4.31
N ARG A 28 3.46 14.56 -3.89
CA ARG A 28 4.60 15.47 -3.79
C ARG A 28 5.41 15.09 -2.54
N PRO A 29 6.67 14.66 -2.66
CA PRO A 29 7.52 14.45 -1.50
C PRO A 29 7.72 15.80 -0.78
N LEU A 30 7.46 15.83 0.53
CA LEU A 30 7.85 16.95 1.37
C LEU A 30 9.39 17.02 1.41
N GLY A 31 9.93 17.93 0.60
CA GLY A 31 11.26 18.53 0.66
C GLY A 31 12.42 17.68 1.19
N LYS A 32 13.17 17.02 0.30
CA LYS A 32 14.59 16.73 0.51
C LYS A 32 15.41 17.65 -0.40
N GLY A 33 16.27 18.46 0.23
CA GLY A 33 17.14 19.44 -0.42
C GLY A 33 18.16 18.83 -1.39
N PRO A 34 18.84 19.66 -2.19
CA PRO A 34 19.56 19.23 -3.38
C PRO A 34 20.83 18.41 -3.07
N ALA A 35 21.02 17.42 -3.93
CA ALA A 35 22.14 16.50 -4.02
C ALA A 35 23.47 17.20 -4.28
N SER A 36 24.53 16.70 -3.63
CA SER A 36 25.92 17.01 -3.99
C SER A 36 26.50 15.85 -4.80
N HIS A 37 26.92 16.17 -6.03
CA HIS A 37 27.58 15.27 -6.98
C HIS A 37 29.03 15.02 -6.58
N HIS A 38 29.45 13.75 -6.49
CA HIS A 38 30.84 13.38 -6.78
C HIS A 38 30.89 12.08 -7.61
N ASN A 39 31.40 12.24 -8.84
CA ASN A 39 31.90 11.17 -9.70
C ASN A 39 33.24 10.66 -9.15
N ARG A 40 33.48 9.34 -9.12
CA ARG A 40 34.68 8.74 -9.73
C ARG A 40 34.64 7.20 -9.78
N ALA A 41 35.14 6.70 -10.91
CA ALA A 41 35.31 5.31 -11.29
C ALA A 41 36.32 4.53 -10.43
N LYS A 42 36.17 3.19 -10.33
CA LYS A 42 37.03 2.17 -10.99
C LYS A 42 36.91 0.77 -10.36
N ASP A 43 37.11 -0.21 -11.25
CA ASP A 43 37.73 -1.54 -11.07
C ASP A 43 36.97 -2.71 -10.39
N SER A 44 36.58 -3.66 -11.24
CA SER A 44 37.06 -5.05 -11.30
C SER A 44 37.04 -5.96 -10.05
N ALA A 45 36.21 -6.99 -10.17
CA ALA A 45 36.45 -8.40 -9.80
C ALA A 45 36.86 -8.76 -8.35
N SER A 46 35.94 -9.41 -7.63
CA SER A 46 36.27 -10.61 -6.82
C SER A 46 35.01 -11.23 -6.21
N GLY A 47 34.94 -12.55 -6.27
CA GLY A 47 33.86 -13.35 -5.69
C GLY A 47 33.69 -13.17 -4.19
N GLY A 48 32.45 -13.38 -3.76
CA GLY A 48 32.04 -13.33 -2.37
C GLY A 48 30.54 -13.49 -2.31
N LYS A 49 30.06 -14.74 -2.39
CA LYS A 49 28.69 -15.13 -2.12
C LYS A 49 28.45 -15.01 -0.61
N MET A 50 28.43 -13.78 -0.11
CA MET A 50 27.95 -13.46 1.22
C MET A 50 26.50 -13.05 1.06
N ALA A 51 25.60 -13.85 1.63
CA ALA A 51 24.23 -13.47 1.82
C ALA A 51 24.20 -12.25 2.75
N ASP A 52 24.33 -11.06 2.17
CA ASP A 52 23.84 -9.84 2.80
C ASP A 52 22.38 -10.12 3.10
N LYS A 53 22.08 -10.36 4.38
CA LYS A 53 20.75 -10.14 4.90
C LYS A 53 20.56 -8.64 4.71
N PRO A 54 19.81 -8.16 3.70
CA PRO A 54 19.74 -6.73 3.46
C PRO A 54 19.18 -6.13 4.74
N GLY A 55 19.87 -5.13 5.31
CA GLY A 55 19.28 -4.33 6.36
C GLY A 55 17.95 -3.81 5.81
N ASN A 56 16.83 -4.26 6.39
CA ASN A 56 15.51 -3.90 5.89
C ASN A 56 15.44 -2.39 5.81
N THR A 57 15.30 -1.87 4.60
CA THR A 57 15.15 -0.44 4.37
C THR A 57 13.78 0.00 4.86
N GLU A 58 13.58 1.30 5.10
CA GLU A 58 12.26 1.86 5.47
C GLU A 58 11.17 1.41 4.48
N ALA A 59 11.52 1.38 3.19
CA ALA A 59 10.63 0.90 2.13
C ALA A 59 10.22 -0.57 2.32
N ASP A 60 11.13 -1.44 2.77
CA ASP A 60 10.83 -2.86 2.98
C ASP A 60 9.85 -3.05 4.15
N TRP A 61 9.97 -2.24 5.20
CA TRP A 61 9.01 -2.22 6.29
C TRP A 61 7.64 -1.70 5.86
N ILE A 62 7.61 -0.68 5.01
CA ILE A 62 6.37 -0.15 4.41
C ILE A 62 5.69 -1.24 3.56
N LEU A 63 6.44 -1.94 2.68
CA LEU A 63 5.91 -3.05 1.89
C LEU A 63 5.37 -4.16 2.80
N LYS A 64 6.12 -4.52 3.83
CA LYS A 64 5.74 -5.58 4.77
C LYS A 64 4.44 -5.23 5.50
N ALA A 65 4.28 -3.98 5.92
CA ALA A 65 3.04 -3.52 6.54
C ALA A 65 1.85 -3.59 5.58
N MET A 66 1.99 -3.07 4.34
CA MET A 66 0.92 -3.11 3.34
C MET A 66 0.44 -4.53 3.07
N VAL A 67 1.39 -5.43 2.80
CA VAL A 67 1.11 -6.82 2.47
C VAL A 67 0.52 -7.58 3.66
N ALA A 68 0.98 -7.31 4.88
CA ALA A 68 0.47 -7.98 6.08
C ALA A 68 -1.01 -7.69 6.36
N VAL A 69 -1.49 -6.51 5.95
CA VAL A 69 -2.91 -6.15 6.10
C VAL A 69 -3.72 -6.61 4.90
N ALA A 70 -3.26 -6.34 3.68
CA ALA A 70 -4.00 -6.71 2.47
C ALA A 70 -4.14 -8.23 2.31
N ALA A 71 -3.17 -9.03 2.77
CA ALA A 71 -3.26 -10.49 2.72
C ALA A 71 -3.90 -11.11 3.99
N SER A 72 -4.61 -10.30 4.80
CA SER A 72 -5.12 -10.76 6.10
C SER A 72 -6.36 -11.66 5.99
N ASP A 73 -7.17 -11.46 4.96
CA ASP A 73 -8.36 -12.26 4.67
C ASP A 73 -8.12 -13.32 3.58
N GLY A 74 -6.97 -13.28 2.89
CA GLY A 74 -6.61 -14.28 1.90
C GLY A 74 -5.49 -13.89 0.96
N ALA A 75 -5.62 -14.35 -0.28
CA ALA A 75 -4.65 -14.12 -1.34
C ALA A 75 -4.95 -12.80 -2.06
N LEU A 76 -3.90 -12.04 -2.37
CA LEU A 76 -4.02 -10.78 -3.07
C LEU A 76 -4.47 -10.97 -4.53
N ASP A 77 -5.46 -10.20 -4.96
CA ASP A 77 -5.88 -10.07 -6.35
C ASP A 77 -5.00 -9.08 -7.14
N ASP A 78 -5.20 -9.00 -8.46
CA ASP A 78 -4.38 -8.14 -9.32
C ASP A 78 -4.58 -6.63 -9.06
N ARG A 79 -5.74 -6.22 -8.51
CA ARG A 79 -6.04 -4.82 -8.17
C ARG A 79 -5.30 -4.41 -6.91
N GLU A 80 -5.32 -5.26 -5.89
CA GLU A 80 -4.57 -5.05 -4.64
C GLU A 80 -3.07 -5.03 -4.90
N ILE A 81 -2.57 -5.94 -5.74
CA ILE A 81 -1.16 -5.95 -6.14
C ILE A 81 -0.80 -4.66 -6.87
N GLY A 82 -1.62 -4.23 -7.84
CA GLY A 82 -1.38 -2.98 -8.56
C GLY A 82 -1.34 -1.76 -7.65
N LEU A 83 -2.23 -1.70 -6.66
CA LEU A 83 -2.26 -0.61 -5.69
C LEU A 83 -1.03 -0.63 -4.76
N ILE A 84 -0.64 -1.80 -4.25
CA ILE A 84 0.57 -1.96 -3.43
C ILE A 84 1.82 -1.51 -4.21
N GLN A 85 1.94 -1.90 -5.49
CA GLN A 85 3.05 -1.46 -6.35
C GLN A 85 3.08 0.06 -6.50
N GLN A 86 1.93 0.68 -6.72
CA GLN A 86 1.81 2.12 -6.87
C GLN A 86 2.19 2.84 -5.57
N ILE A 87 1.61 2.46 -4.43
CA ILE A 87 1.92 3.08 -3.13
C ILE A 87 3.40 2.91 -2.80
N TYR A 88 3.97 1.72 -3.03
CA TYR A 88 5.39 1.49 -2.79
C TYR A 88 6.28 2.40 -3.65
N GLN A 89 5.95 2.56 -4.93
CA GLN A 89 6.68 3.44 -5.82
C GLN A 89 6.58 4.90 -5.39
N ASP A 90 5.40 5.37 -5.01
CA ASP A 90 5.18 6.75 -4.58
C ASP A 90 5.95 7.08 -3.30
N ARG A 91 6.12 6.09 -2.41
CA ARG A 91 6.81 6.26 -1.11
C ARG A 91 8.31 6.06 -1.18
N SER A 92 8.77 5.07 -1.95
CA SER A 92 10.18 4.67 -1.98
C SER A 92 10.94 5.17 -3.22
N GLY A 93 10.22 5.60 -4.26
CA GLY A 93 10.78 5.87 -5.59
C GLY A 93 11.21 4.62 -6.37
N ARG A 94 11.02 3.42 -5.81
CA ARG A 94 11.41 2.14 -6.41
C ARG A 94 10.20 1.41 -6.97
N SER A 95 10.34 0.76 -8.12
CA SER A 95 9.31 -0.09 -8.67
C SER A 95 9.37 -1.49 -8.07
N LEU A 96 8.20 -2.08 -7.78
CA LEU A 96 8.06 -3.50 -7.48
C LEU A 96 7.40 -4.22 -8.65
N THR A 97 7.81 -5.45 -8.89
CA THR A 97 7.11 -6.40 -9.76
C THR A 97 5.98 -7.10 -9.01
N ALA A 98 4.97 -7.59 -9.75
CA ALA A 98 3.85 -8.33 -9.15
C ALA A 98 4.34 -9.60 -8.42
N ASP A 99 5.36 -10.26 -8.96
CA ASP A 99 5.97 -11.44 -8.34
C ASP A 99 6.66 -11.12 -7.02
N GLU A 100 7.27 -9.94 -6.87
CA GLU A 100 7.84 -9.50 -5.60
C GLU A 100 6.76 -9.31 -4.54
N VAL A 101 5.63 -8.69 -4.89
CA VAL A 101 4.49 -8.53 -3.99
C VAL A 101 3.91 -9.89 -3.60
N LYS A 102 3.70 -10.80 -4.56
CA LYS A 102 3.22 -12.16 -4.28
C LYS A 102 4.17 -12.94 -3.38
N ARG A 103 5.49 -12.80 -3.57
CA ARG A 103 6.50 -13.40 -2.69
C ARG A 103 6.45 -12.81 -1.28
N ALA A 104 6.31 -11.49 -1.16
CA ALA A 104 6.15 -10.83 0.13
C ALA A 104 4.89 -11.32 0.86
N ALA A 105 3.76 -11.46 0.15
CA ALA A 105 2.50 -11.97 0.71
C ALA A 105 2.64 -13.40 1.21
N LYS A 106 3.27 -14.26 0.40
CA LYS A 106 3.56 -15.64 0.79
C LYS A 106 4.51 -15.73 1.99
N ALA A 107 5.48 -14.84 2.09
CA ALA A 107 6.36 -14.76 3.26
C ALA A 107 5.59 -14.29 4.50
N ALA A 108 4.72 -13.29 4.35
CA ALA A 108 3.90 -12.77 5.43
C ALA A 108 2.91 -13.79 5.99
N ALA A 109 2.34 -14.65 5.13
CA ALA A 109 1.45 -15.74 5.52
C ALA A 109 2.14 -16.91 6.23
N ARG A 110 3.45 -17.08 6.02
CA ARG A 110 4.25 -18.17 6.60
C ARG A 110 4.96 -17.79 7.90
N GLY A 111 5.26 -16.51 8.07
CA GLY A 111 6.03 -15.99 9.19
C GLY A 111 5.18 -15.24 10.20
N ASP A 112 5.76 -15.00 11.38
CA ASP A 112 5.16 -14.13 12.38
C ASP A 112 5.47 -12.66 12.06
N THR A 113 4.79 -12.16 11.03
CA THR A 113 4.98 -10.78 10.54
C THR A 113 4.72 -9.75 11.64
N LEU A 114 3.81 -10.02 12.58
CA LEU A 114 3.53 -9.13 13.70
C LEU A 114 4.69 -9.11 14.70
N ALA A 115 5.30 -10.25 15.01
CA ALA A 115 6.49 -10.28 15.87
C ALA A 115 7.67 -9.52 15.23
N GLU A 116 7.87 -9.65 13.91
CA GLU A 116 8.90 -8.88 13.20
C GLU A 116 8.64 -7.38 13.23
N ILE A 117 7.41 -6.95 12.99
CA ILE A 117 7.00 -5.54 13.10
C ILE A 117 7.15 -5.04 14.53
N THR A 118 6.86 -5.88 15.53
CA THR A 118 7.03 -5.54 16.95
C THR A 118 8.49 -5.30 17.31
N ALA A 119 9.37 -6.17 16.82
CA ALA A 119 10.82 -6.02 17.01
C ALA A 119 11.33 -4.74 16.32
N ALA A 120 10.90 -4.48 15.08
CA ALA A 120 11.26 -3.29 14.34
C ALA A 120 10.69 -2.01 14.97
N GLY A 121 9.47 -2.06 15.50
CA GLY A 121 8.79 -0.94 16.14
C GLY A 121 9.57 -0.34 17.32
N ARG A 122 10.47 -1.08 17.95
CA ARG A 122 11.33 -0.57 19.03
C ARG A 122 12.46 0.35 18.54
N VAL A 123 12.88 0.19 17.30
CA VAL A 123 14.05 0.87 16.72
C VAL A 123 13.69 1.88 15.62
N LEU A 124 12.52 1.73 15.00
CA LEU A 124 12.04 2.64 13.96
C LEU A 124 11.72 4.03 14.53
N ASP A 125 11.96 5.05 13.73
CA ASP A 125 11.58 6.42 14.07
C ASP A 125 10.06 6.61 13.99
N LYS A 126 9.57 7.71 14.58
CA LYS A 126 8.14 8.01 14.58
C LYS A 126 7.59 8.17 13.17
N THR A 127 8.34 8.83 12.29
CA THR A 127 7.93 9.11 10.91
C THR A 127 7.70 7.83 10.13
N THR A 128 8.62 6.87 10.18
CA THR A 128 8.49 5.58 9.48
C THR A 128 7.31 4.78 10.01
N LYS A 129 7.07 4.78 11.32
CA LYS A 129 5.89 4.12 11.91
C LYS A 129 4.58 4.68 11.36
N GLU A 130 4.48 6.01 11.27
CA GLU A 130 3.31 6.65 10.69
C GLU A 130 3.15 6.32 9.21
N GLU A 131 4.24 6.35 8.44
CA GLU A 131 4.23 6.01 7.02
C GLU A 131 3.83 4.55 6.78
N MET A 132 4.26 3.61 7.63
CA MET A 132 3.82 2.22 7.58
C MET A 132 2.30 2.12 7.77
N ILE A 133 1.74 2.84 8.74
CA ILE A 133 0.28 2.85 9.00
C ILE A 133 -0.47 3.49 7.83
N ARG A 134 0.00 4.64 7.32
CA ARG A 134 -0.62 5.33 6.18
C ARG A 134 -0.64 4.46 4.93
N ALA A 135 0.51 3.85 4.59
CA ALA A 135 0.63 2.98 3.43
C ALA A 135 -0.24 1.74 3.56
N ALA A 136 -0.25 1.10 4.74
CA ALA A 136 -1.10 -0.06 5.00
C ALA A 136 -2.58 0.28 4.89
N TYR A 137 -3.02 1.44 5.39
CA TYR A 137 -4.40 1.89 5.22
C TYR A 137 -4.74 2.17 3.75
N LEU A 138 -3.85 2.81 3.00
CA LEU A 138 -4.08 3.06 1.57
C LEU A 138 -4.21 1.77 0.77
N ALA A 139 -3.44 0.73 1.10
CA ALA A 139 -3.53 -0.57 0.44
C ALA A 139 -4.93 -1.21 0.60
N LEU A 140 -5.61 -0.96 1.73
CA LEU A 140 -6.98 -1.42 1.98
C LEU A 140 -8.06 -0.71 1.17
N LEU A 141 -7.73 0.41 0.53
CA LEU A 141 -8.72 1.15 -0.27
C LEU A 141 -8.85 0.60 -1.69
N ALA A 142 -8.17 -0.49 -2.05
CA ALA A 142 -8.25 -1.11 -3.37
C ALA A 142 -9.68 -1.41 -3.81
N ASP A 143 -10.51 -1.89 -2.88
CA ASP A 143 -11.87 -2.36 -3.14
C ASP A 143 -12.97 -1.46 -2.55
N ASP A 144 -12.64 -0.22 -2.17
CA ASP A 144 -13.55 0.77 -1.55
C ASP A 144 -14.30 0.23 -0.28
N ARG A 145 -13.89 -0.93 0.23
CA ARG A 145 -14.45 -1.60 1.41
C ARG A 145 -13.30 -2.19 2.20
N ILE A 146 -13.38 -2.04 3.52
CA ILE A 146 -12.42 -2.61 4.46
C ILE A 146 -13.16 -3.65 5.29
N ALA A 147 -12.74 -4.91 5.18
CA ALA A 147 -13.24 -6.02 5.97
C ALA A 147 -12.88 -5.87 7.46
N GLY A 148 -13.62 -6.57 8.32
CA GLY A 148 -13.39 -6.54 9.77
C GLY A 148 -12.01 -7.06 10.15
N GLU A 149 -11.54 -8.13 9.51
CA GLU A 149 -10.22 -8.74 9.75
C GLU A 149 -9.08 -7.80 9.32
N GLU A 150 -9.20 -7.14 8.17
CA GLU A 150 -8.22 -6.16 7.69
C GLU A 150 -8.08 -4.97 8.65
N ARG A 151 -9.21 -4.43 9.11
CA ARG A 151 -9.21 -3.34 10.10
C ARG A 151 -8.57 -3.77 11.41
N LYS A 152 -8.92 -4.97 11.89
CA LYS A 152 -8.32 -5.56 13.09
C LYS A 152 -6.82 -5.72 12.91
N LYS A 153 -6.38 -6.26 11.76
CA LYS A 153 -4.96 -6.45 11.45
C LYS A 153 -4.20 -5.12 11.40
N LEU A 154 -4.79 -4.07 10.83
CA LEU A 154 -4.21 -2.73 10.82
C LEU A 154 -4.02 -2.20 12.25
N LYS A 155 -5.01 -2.41 13.14
CA LYS A 155 -4.91 -2.04 14.56
C LYS A 155 -3.82 -2.85 15.28
N ASP A 156 -3.70 -4.15 15.00
CA ASP A 156 -2.66 -5.01 15.55
C ASP A 156 -1.25 -4.54 15.12
N ILE A 157 -1.09 -4.12 13.87
CA ILE A 157 0.17 -3.54 13.37
C ILE A 157 0.47 -2.21 14.07
N ALA A 158 -0.51 -1.32 14.25
CA ALA A 158 -0.31 -0.07 14.97
C ALA A 158 0.14 -0.32 16.42
N ALA A 159 -0.48 -1.30 17.10
CA ALA A 159 -0.08 -1.72 18.43
C ALA A 159 1.35 -2.30 18.45
N ALA A 160 1.71 -3.13 17.45
CA ALA A 160 3.06 -3.66 17.29
C ALA A 160 4.13 -2.57 17.10
N LEU A 161 3.79 -1.50 16.38
CA LEU A 161 4.65 -0.32 16.20
C LEU A 161 4.73 0.59 17.45
N GLN A 162 4.02 0.25 18.52
CA GLN A 162 3.87 1.05 19.74
C GLN A 162 3.22 2.41 19.48
N VAL A 163 2.32 2.47 18.51
CA VAL A 163 1.51 3.66 18.23
C VAL A 163 0.24 3.59 19.08
N SER A 164 -0.02 4.63 19.87
CA SER A 164 -1.22 4.70 20.71
C SER A 164 -2.48 4.81 19.86
N GLU A 165 -3.62 4.34 20.38
CA GLU A 165 -4.90 4.39 19.67
C GLU A 165 -5.33 5.83 19.32
N ILE A 166 -4.99 6.79 20.18
CA ILE A 166 -5.23 8.22 19.93
C ILE A 166 -4.41 8.69 18.72
N HIS A 167 -3.12 8.37 18.68
CA HIS A 167 -2.24 8.77 17.56
C HIS A 167 -2.62 8.06 16.27
N PHE A 168 -2.98 6.77 16.36
CA PHE A 168 -3.52 6.00 15.25
C PHE A 168 -4.78 6.65 14.66
N GLY A 169 -5.74 7.03 15.50
CA GLY A 169 -6.96 7.72 15.08
C GLY A 169 -6.65 9.04 14.35
N ALA A 170 -5.74 9.84 14.90
CA ALA A 170 -5.32 11.11 14.30
C ALA A 170 -4.67 10.92 12.91
N ILE A 171 -3.85 9.88 12.73
CA ILE A 171 -3.24 9.55 11.42
C ILE A 171 -4.33 9.24 10.39
N LEU A 172 -5.32 8.43 10.76
CA LEU A 172 -6.40 8.04 9.85
C LEU A 172 -7.33 9.21 9.51
N GLU A 173 -7.63 10.07 10.49
CA GLU A 173 -8.45 11.26 10.28
C GLU A 173 -7.78 12.24 9.31
N ASP A 174 -6.50 12.55 9.52
CA ASP A 174 -5.71 13.40 8.62
C ASP A 174 -5.69 12.83 7.19
N LEU A 175 -5.49 11.52 7.07
CA LEU A 175 -5.48 10.84 5.78
C LEU A 175 -6.86 10.87 5.10
N ALA A 176 -7.94 10.71 5.86
CA ALA A 176 -9.31 10.80 5.34
C ALA A 176 -9.63 12.21 4.84
N ILE A 177 -9.22 13.25 5.57
CA ILE A 177 -9.36 14.66 5.14
C ILE A 177 -8.58 14.89 3.84
N TRP A 178 -7.36 14.36 3.74
CA TRP A 178 -6.55 14.47 2.52
C TRP A 178 -7.20 13.76 1.32
N LEU A 179 -7.71 12.54 1.51
CA LEU A 179 -8.42 11.80 0.46
C LEU A 179 -9.69 12.51 0.00
N ALA A 180 -10.44 13.12 0.92
CA ALA A 180 -11.63 13.89 0.59
C ALA A 180 -11.30 15.11 -0.29
N ARG A 181 -10.18 15.79 -0.01
CA ARG A 181 -9.71 16.92 -0.82
C ARG A 181 -9.27 16.52 -2.23
N LEU A 182 -8.69 15.33 -2.39
CA LEU A 182 -8.27 14.83 -3.71
C LEU A 182 -9.44 14.43 -4.61
N ARG A 183 -10.57 14.02 -4.01
CA ARG A 183 -11.78 13.59 -4.75
C ARG A 183 -12.72 14.76 -5.08
N SER A 184 -12.46 15.94 -4.53
CA SER A 184 -13.27 17.16 -4.74
C SER A 184 -12.71 18.04 -5.85
#